data_AF-A0A097PMV9-F1
#
_entry.id   AF-A0A097PMV9-F1
#
_cell.length_a   1.000
_cell.length_b   1.000
_cell.length_c   1.000
_cell.angle_alpha   90.00
_cell.angle_beta   90.00
_cell.angle_gamma   90.00
#
_symmetry.space_group_name_H-M   'P 1'
#
loop_
_entity.id
_entity.type
_entity.pdbx_description
1 polymer ?
#
loop_
_entity_poly.entity_id
_entity_poly.type
_entity_poly.pdbx_seq_one_letter_code
_entity_poly.pdbx_strand_id
1 'polypeptide(L)'
;SQGNGGLPKVSLISPHGSEAEIYHFGGCITSLKVPSKDLLFVRPDAVFNGKKPISGGIPHCFPQFGPGPMQQHGFARNMNWSIADSENIEGDPTITLELKDDPYSHSMWDFSFHASYKITLHSKSLSTVLNITNTDRSSFSFSSALHTYF
;
A
#
# COMPACT_ATOMS: atom_id res chain seq x y z
N SER A 1 -14.20 0.45 -5.78
CA SER A 1 -14.67 -0.32 -6.96
C SER A 1 -13.96 -1.68 -6.98
N GLN A 2 -14.31 -2.57 -7.91
CA GLN A 2 -13.54 -3.81 -8.12
C GLN A 2 -12.44 -3.57 -9.17
N GLY A 3 -11.25 -4.11 -8.92
CA GLY A 3 -10.13 -4.13 -9.85
C GLY A 3 -9.95 -5.51 -10.49
N ASN A 4 -8.73 -5.76 -10.97
CA ASN A 4 -8.32 -7.04 -11.53
C ASN A 4 -8.56 -8.17 -10.52
N GLY A 5 -9.03 -9.31 -11.02
CA GLY A 5 -9.36 -10.48 -10.19
C GLY A 5 -10.45 -10.26 -9.13
N GLY A 6 -11.24 -9.19 -9.26
CA GLY A 6 -12.34 -8.87 -8.35
C GLY A 6 -11.90 -8.27 -7.01
N LEU A 7 -10.61 -7.96 -6.85
CA LEU A 7 -10.09 -7.39 -5.60
C LEU A 7 -10.62 -5.95 -5.40
N PRO A 8 -10.97 -5.56 -4.16
CA PRO A 8 -11.34 -4.18 -3.87
C PRO A 8 -10.20 -3.21 -4.17
N LYS A 9 -10.53 -2.13 -4.88
CA LYS A 9 -9.64 -1.01 -5.16
C LYS A 9 -10.32 0.34 -4.95
N VAL A 10 -9.49 1.36 -4.76
CA VAL A 10 -9.84 2.77 -4.85
C VAL A 10 -9.13 3.38 -6.05
N SER A 11 -9.80 4.32 -6.70
CA SER A 11 -9.21 5.16 -7.73
C SER A 11 -9.29 6.61 -7.27
N LEU A 12 -8.14 7.29 -7.24
CA LEU A 12 -8.08 8.75 -7.10
C LEU A 12 -8.02 9.36 -8.49
N ILE A 13 -8.75 10.45 -8.71
CA ILE A 13 -8.77 11.17 -9.98
C ILE A 13 -8.56 12.65 -9.67
N SER A 14 -7.45 13.22 -10.13
CA SER A 14 -7.18 14.64 -9.92
C SER A 14 -8.02 15.48 -10.89
N PRO A 15 -8.33 16.74 -10.54
CA PRO A 15 -9.02 17.67 -11.44
C PRO A 15 -8.27 17.91 -12.78
N HIS A 16 -6.99 17.55 -12.84
CA HIS A 16 -6.12 17.72 -14.00
C HIS A 16 -5.98 16.44 -14.84
N GLY A 17 -6.77 15.40 -14.54
CA GLY A 17 -6.85 14.18 -15.34
C GLY A 17 -5.79 13.13 -15.05
N SER A 18 -5.01 13.28 -13.98
CA SER A 18 -4.16 12.19 -13.49
C SER A 18 -4.98 11.23 -12.63
N GLU A 19 -4.60 9.96 -12.61
CA GLU A 19 -5.29 8.91 -11.88
C GLU A 19 -4.30 8.05 -11.10
N ALA A 20 -4.71 7.58 -9.93
CA ALA A 20 -3.99 6.56 -9.17
C ALA A 20 -4.92 5.40 -8.83
N GLU A 21 -4.45 4.17 -9.00
CA GLU A 21 -5.18 2.96 -8.58
C GLU A 21 -4.51 2.32 -7.37
N ILE A 22 -5.30 2.10 -6.32
CA ILE A 22 -4.83 1.58 -5.03
C ILE A 22 -5.66 0.36 -4.66
N TYR A 23 -5.02 -0.79 -4.50
CA TYR A 23 -5.66 -2.01 -4.03
C TYR A 23 -5.63 -2.07 -2.51
N HIS A 24 -6.76 -2.48 -1.91
CA HIS A 24 -6.81 -2.72 -0.46
C HIS A 24 -5.85 -3.85 -0.07
N PHE A 25 -5.80 -4.90 -0.91
CA PHE A 25 -4.84 -5.97 -0.72
C PHE A 25 -3.41 -5.45 -0.89
N GLY A 26 -2.66 -5.56 0.20
CA GLY A 26 -1.29 -5.10 0.33
C GLY A 26 -1.14 -3.58 0.38
N GLY A 27 -2.22 -2.79 0.43
CA GLY A 27 -2.15 -1.32 0.37
C GLY A 27 -1.48 -0.81 -0.90
N CYS A 28 -1.47 -1.62 -1.96
CA CYS A 28 -0.55 -1.46 -3.08
C CYS A 28 -1.11 -0.49 -4.11
N ILE A 29 -0.36 0.57 -4.39
CA ILE A 29 -0.63 1.45 -5.54
C ILE A 29 -0.11 0.75 -6.80
N THR A 30 -0.98 0.48 -7.75
CA THR A 30 -0.64 -0.31 -8.95
C THR A 30 -0.55 0.52 -10.22
N SER A 31 -1.00 1.77 -10.20
CA SER A 31 -1.00 2.65 -11.36
C SER A 31 -0.90 4.10 -10.91
N LEU A 32 -0.10 4.88 -11.63
CA LEU A 32 -0.06 6.34 -11.56
C LEU A 32 -0.08 6.84 -13.00
N LYS A 33 -1.28 7.08 -13.52
CA LYS A 33 -1.46 7.63 -14.86
C LYS A 33 -1.39 9.13 -14.80
N VAL A 34 -0.46 9.67 -15.54
CA VAL A 34 -0.43 11.08 -15.94
C VAL A 34 -0.81 11.18 -17.43
N PRO A 35 -1.14 12.36 -17.97
CA PRO A 35 -1.66 12.47 -19.34
C PRO A 35 -0.79 11.82 -20.44
N SER A 36 0.52 11.66 -20.21
CA SER A 36 1.44 11.08 -21.19
C SER A 36 1.66 9.57 -21.06
N LYS A 37 1.47 8.98 -19.88
CA LYS A 37 1.78 7.56 -19.61
C LYS A 37 1.35 7.11 -18.21
N ASP A 38 1.31 5.81 -18.00
CA ASP A 38 1.41 5.22 -16.66
C ASP A 38 2.88 5.25 -16.20
N LEU A 39 3.12 5.68 -14.96
CA LEU A 39 4.45 5.83 -14.37
C LEU A 39 4.86 4.63 -13.52
N LEU A 40 3.94 3.70 -13.24
CA LEU A 40 4.22 2.51 -12.46
C LEU A 40 4.14 1.27 -13.33
N PHE A 41 5.08 0.36 -13.12
CA PHE A 41 5.10 -0.92 -13.81
C PHE A 41 4.44 -2.00 -12.95
N VAL A 42 3.44 -2.67 -13.54
CA VAL A 42 2.91 -3.94 -13.03
C VAL A 42 3.25 -5.03 -14.02
N ARG A 43 3.81 -6.14 -13.52
CA ARG A 43 4.19 -7.25 -14.38
C ARG A 43 2.96 -7.77 -15.15
N PRO A 44 3.11 -8.13 -16.44
CA PRO A 44 2.01 -8.70 -17.21
C PRO A 44 1.43 -10.01 -16.62
N ASP A 45 2.24 -10.75 -15.87
CA ASP A 45 1.86 -11.99 -15.19
C ASP A 45 1.51 -11.81 -13.71
N ALA A 46 1.33 -10.56 -13.25
CA ALA A 46 0.89 -10.27 -11.90
C ALA A 46 -0.50 -10.89 -11.63
N VAL A 47 -0.63 -11.60 -10.51
CA VAL A 47 -1.87 -12.26 -10.13
C VAL A 47 -2.57 -11.44 -9.05
N PHE A 48 -3.83 -11.10 -9.29
CA PHE A 48 -4.68 -10.33 -8.38
C PHE A 48 -5.70 -11.25 -7.71
N ASN A 49 -5.25 -12.11 -6.79
CA ASN A 49 -6.13 -13.08 -6.12
C ASN A 49 -6.19 -12.97 -4.60
N GLY A 50 -5.52 -11.96 -4.03
CA GLY A 50 -5.49 -11.72 -2.57
C GLY A 50 -4.75 -12.80 -1.77
N LYS A 51 -4.03 -13.72 -2.42
CA LYS A 51 -3.28 -14.81 -1.75
C LYS A 51 -1.78 -14.59 -1.76
N LYS A 52 -1.26 -13.82 -2.73
CA LYS A 52 0.16 -13.47 -2.84
C LYS A 52 0.30 -12.01 -3.23
N PRO A 53 1.43 -11.35 -2.90
CA PRO A 53 1.64 -9.94 -3.19
C PRO A 53 1.49 -9.63 -4.69
N ILE A 54 0.89 -8.47 -4.99
CA ILE A 54 0.82 -7.96 -6.36
C ILE A 54 2.25 -7.69 -6.84
N SER A 55 2.60 -8.21 -8.01
CA SER A 55 3.97 -8.12 -8.55
C SER A 55 4.14 -6.87 -9.41
N GLY A 56 4.37 -5.74 -8.75
CA GLY A 56 4.58 -4.42 -9.36
C GLY A 56 3.91 -3.31 -8.56
N GLY A 57 3.91 -2.09 -9.10
CA GLY A 57 3.36 -0.92 -8.42
C GLY A 57 4.25 -0.49 -7.24
N ILE A 58 3.65 -0.27 -6.06
CA ILE A 58 4.35 0.12 -4.83
C ILE A 58 4.01 -0.86 -3.69
N PRO A 59 4.60 -2.07 -3.66
CA PRO A 59 4.40 -2.99 -2.55
C PRO A 59 5.10 -2.51 -1.27
N HIS A 60 4.44 -2.72 -0.13
CA HIS A 60 5.07 -2.50 1.18
C HIS A 60 6.03 -3.63 1.53
N CYS A 61 7.21 -3.26 2.05
CA CYS A 61 8.06 -4.15 2.82
C CYS A 61 7.94 -3.75 4.28
N PHE A 62 7.30 -4.55 5.13
CA PHE A 62 7.14 -4.28 6.56
C PHE A 62 6.69 -5.57 7.28
N PRO A 63 7.24 -5.89 8.46
CA PRO A 63 8.23 -5.16 9.28
C PRO A 63 9.70 -5.48 8.92
N GLN A 64 9.92 -6.10 7.76
CA GLN A 64 11.25 -6.50 7.29
C GLN A 64 11.46 -6.07 5.84
N PHE A 65 12.63 -5.53 5.51
CA PHE A 65 13.09 -5.38 4.14
C PHE A 65 14.08 -6.49 3.78
N GLY A 66 13.86 -7.15 2.64
CA GLY A 66 14.71 -8.23 2.16
C GLY A 66 14.47 -9.57 2.90
N PRO A 67 15.41 -10.53 2.76
CA PRO A 67 15.36 -11.80 3.46
C PRO A 67 15.63 -11.63 4.98
N GLY A 68 15.17 -12.58 5.79
CA GLY A 68 15.32 -12.53 7.24
C GLY A 68 14.49 -13.60 7.96
N PRO A 69 14.19 -13.45 9.27
CA PRO A 69 13.49 -14.46 10.09
C PRO A 69 12.06 -14.77 9.65
N MET A 70 11.41 -13.87 8.90
CA MET A 70 10.09 -14.09 8.32
C MET A 70 10.15 -14.12 6.79
N GLN A 71 9.00 -14.34 6.15
CA GLN A 71 8.90 -14.27 4.69
C GLN A 71 9.54 -12.99 4.14
N GLN A 72 10.16 -13.10 2.97
CA GLN A 72 10.90 -11.99 2.36
C GLN A 72 10.01 -10.75 2.27
N HIS A 73 10.55 -9.60 2.67
CA HIS A 73 9.85 -8.30 2.74
C HIS A 73 8.70 -8.20 3.76
N GLY A 74 8.61 -9.12 4.72
CA GLY A 74 7.56 -9.10 5.74
C GLY A 74 6.17 -9.37 5.15
N PHE A 75 5.13 -8.88 5.81
CA PHE A 75 3.75 -9.31 5.57
C PHE A 75 2.76 -8.22 5.20
N ALA A 76 3.10 -6.94 5.32
CA ALA A 76 2.15 -5.86 5.02
C ALA A 76 1.56 -5.93 3.60
N ARG A 77 2.34 -6.41 2.62
CA ARG A 77 1.93 -6.65 1.22
C ARG A 77 1.04 -7.89 1.01
N ASN A 78 0.78 -8.66 2.05
CA ASN A 78 -0.08 -9.86 2.05
C ASN A 78 -1.40 -9.66 2.80
N MET A 79 -1.61 -8.50 3.41
CA MET A 79 -2.77 -8.21 4.25
C MET A 79 -3.69 -7.21 3.56
N ASN A 80 -4.98 -7.23 3.90
CA ASN A 80 -5.90 -6.19 3.44
C ASN A 80 -5.78 -4.97 4.34
N TRP A 81 -5.59 -3.81 3.71
CA TRP A 81 -5.65 -2.50 4.34
C TRP A 81 -7.08 -1.98 4.25
N SER A 82 -7.54 -1.28 5.30
CA SER A 82 -8.83 -0.61 5.32
C SER A 82 -8.67 0.88 5.04
N ILE A 83 -9.73 1.52 4.55
CA ILE A 83 -9.76 2.98 4.38
C ILE A 83 -10.04 3.58 5.77
N ALA A 84 -9.10 4.38 6.28
CA ALA A 84 -9.26 5.12 7.52
C ALA A 84 -9.91 6.48 7.28
N ASP A 85 -9.53 7.16 6.19
CA ASP A 85 -10.02 8.50 5.86
C ASP A 85 -9.94 8.78 4.36
N SER A 86 -10.76 9.72 3.87
CA SER A 86 -10.74 10.21 2.49
C SER A 86 -11.11 11.68 2.44
N GLU A 87 -10.25 12.48 1.82
CA GLU A 87 -10.37 13.94 1.80
C GLU A 87 -9.91 14.51 0.45
N ASN A 88 -10.17 15.80 0.25
CA ASN A 88 -9.61 16.57 -0.85
C ASN A 88 -8.88 17.77 -0.25
N ILE A 89 -7.54 17.79 -0.38
CA ILE A 89 -6.68 18.80 0.21
C ILE A 89 -6.30 19.77 -0.91
N GLU A 90 -6.84 20.99 -0.87
CA GLU A 90 -6.50 22.05 -1.84
C GLU A 90 -6.73 21.64 -3.31
N GLY A 91 -7.70 20.76 -3.59
CA GLY A 91 -7.98 20.23 -4.92
C GLY A 91 -7.38 18.85 -5.17
N ASP A 92 -6.44 18.39 -4.34
CA ASP A 92 -5.77 17.11 -4.50
C ASP A 92 -6.48 15.99 -3.73
N PRO A 93 -7.05 14.99 -4.43
CA PRO A 93 -7.70 13.86 -3.75
C PRO A 93 -6.67 13.07 -2.94
N THR A 94 -7.04 12.80 -1.69
CA THR A 94 -6.19 12.12 -0.72
C THR A 94 -6.97 11.00 -0.03
N ILE A 95 -6.30 9.88 0.18
CA ILE A 95 -6.84 8.76 0.96
C ILE A 95 -5.82 8.31 1.99
N THR A 96 -6.29 7.94 3.17
CA THR A 96 -5.47 7.29 4.18
C THR A 96 -5.94 5.85 4.35
N LEU A 97 -5.04 4.91 4.07
CA LEU A 97 -5.23 3.50 4.41
C LEU A 97 -4.65 3.20 5.78
N GLU A 98 -5.18 2.19 6.45
CA GLU A 98 -4.60 1.66 7.68
C GLU A 98 -4.43 0.14 7.65
N LEU A 99 -3.43 -0.32 8.38
CA LEU A 99 -3.18 -1.71 8.72
C LEU A 99 -2.95 -1.82 10.22
N LYS A 100 -3.65 -2.75 10.86
CA LYS A 100 -3.50 -3.09 12.28
C LYS A 100 -3.01 -4.52 12.40
N ASP A 101 -2.42 -4.86 13.53
CA ASP A 101 -2.09 -6.25 13.86
C ASP A 101 -3.33 -7.14 13.83
N ASP A 102 -3.13 -8.40 13.44
CA ASP A 102 -4.13 -9.45 13.44
C ASP A 102 -3.46 -10.81 13.74
N PRO A 103 -4.22 -11.91 13.90
CA PRO A 103 -3.63 -13.21 14.18
C PRO A 103 -2.60 -13.67 13.14
N TYR A 104 -2.71 -13.24 11.88
CA TYR A 104 -1.73 -13.56 10.85
C TYR A 104 -0.42 -12.81 11.06
N SER A 105 -0.44 -11.50 11.34
CA SER A 105 0.77 -10.76 11.65
C SER A 105 1.44 -11.26 12.93
N HIS A 106 0.67 -11.51 13.99
CA HIS A 106 1.17 -12.05 15.25
C HIS A 106 1.87 -13.40 15.10
N SER A 107 1.42 -14.24 14.15
CA SER A 107 2.07 -15.52 13.88
C SER A 107 3.51 -15.40 13.32
N MET A 108 3.88 -14.22 12.79
CA MET A 108 5.21 -13.95 12.21
C MET A 108 6.03 -12.95 13.03
N TRP A 109 5.36 -11.97 13.65
CA TRP A 109 5.95 -10.90 14.43
C TRP A 109 4.96 -10.48 15.50
N ASP A 110 5.17 -10.99 16.72
CA ASP A 110 4.23 -10.90 17.83
C ASP A 110 4.29 -9.53 18.54
N PHE A 111 3.89 -8.49 17.82
CA PHE A 111 3.77 -7.13 18.34
C PHE A 111 2.50 -6.46 17.82
N SER A 112 1.88 -5.67 18.69
CA SER A 112 0.77 -4.79 18.32
C SER A 112 1.31 -3.56 17.59
N PHE A 113 0.70 -3.20 16.46
CA PHE A 113 1.12 -2.03 15.70
C PHE A 113 -0.05 -1.37 14.97
N HIS A 114 0.12 -0.11 14.61
CA HIS A 114 -0.76 0.58 13.67
C HIS A 114 0.08 1.23 12.57
N ALA A 115 -0.17 0.86 11.33
CA ALA A 115 0.41 1.50 10.17
C ALA A 115 -0.65 2.37 9.49
N SER A 116 -0.32 3.64 9.26
CA SER A 116 -1.14 4.59 8.49
C SER A 116 -0.40 4.95 7.20
N TYR A 117 -1.07 4.81 6.07
CA TYR A 117 -0.52 5.08 4.75
C TYR A 117 -1.36 6.12 4.01
N LYS A 118 -0.88 7.36 4.00
CA LYS A 118 -1.53 8.47 3.32
C LYS A 118 -1.01 8.61 1.91
N ILE A 119 -1.93 8.73 0.96
CA ILE A 119 -1.68 8.79 -0.48
C ILE A 119 -2.40 10.03 -1.02
N THR A 120 -1.63 10.97 -1.56
CA THR A 120 -2.15 12.21 -2.15
C THR A 120 -1.77 12.24 -3.63
N LEU A 121 -2.78 12.34 -4.49
CA LEU A 121 -2.57 12.47 -5.93
C LEU A 121 -2.62 13.94 -6.34
N HIS A 122 -1.46 14.43 -6.76
CA HIS A 122 -1.33 15.77 -7.33
C HIS A 122 -1.58 15.75 -8.85
N SER A 123 -1.49 16.92 -9.48
CA SER A 123 -1.69 17.07 -10.92
C SER A 123 -0.83 16.13 -11.79
N LYS A 124 0.43 15.85 -11.40
CA LYS A 124 1.39 15.02 -12.17
C LYS A 124 2.32 14.17 -11.30
N SER A 125 2.02 14.04 -10.02
CA SER A 125 2.84 13.30 -9.06
C SER A 125 1.98 12.66 -7.98
N LEU A 126 2.57 11.72 -7.26
CA LEU A 126 1.95 11.05 -6.13
C LEU A 126 2.84 11.25 -4.91
N SER A 127 2.26 11.73 -3.82
CA SER A 127 2.92 11.77 -2.52
C SER A 127 2.40 10.63 -1.66
N THR A 128 3.32 9.96 -0.96
CA THR A 128 2.96 8.83 -0.09
C THR A 128 3.70 8.94 1.22
N VAL A 129 2.99 8.79 2.34
CA VAL A 129 3.55 8.86 3.69
C VAL A 129 3.12 7.64 4.47
N LEU A 130 4.09 6.83 4.91
CA LEU A 130 3.87 5.67 5.77
C LEU A 130 4.32 6.01 7.20
N ASN A 131 3.39 5.99 8.15
CA ASN A 131 3.67 6.11 9.57
C ASN A 131 3.43 4.77 10.24
N ILE A 132 4.38 4.34 11.09
CA ILE A 132 4.26 3.15 11.92
C ILE A 132 4.23 3.59 13.37
N THR A 133 3.16 3.25 14.07
CA THR A 133 2.99 3.51 15.50
C THR A 133 3.11 2.21 16.27
N ASN A 134 3.99 2.20 17.27
CA ASN A 134 4.04 1.12 18.25
C ASN A 134 2.85 1.27 19.20
N THR A 135 1.91 0.33 19.14
CA THR A 135 0.75 0.24 20.03
C THR A 135 0.90 -0.87 21.07
N ASP A 136 2.02 -1.58 21.06
CA ASP A 136 2.36 -2.61 22.02
C ASP A 136 2.85 -2.01 23.36
N ARG A 137 2.95 -2.86 24.38
CA ARG A 137 3.57 -2.51 25.66
C ARG A 137 5.10 -2.60 25.58
N SER A 138 5.61 -3.44 24.69
CA SER A 138 7.03 -3.66 24.47
C SER A 138 7.57 -2.78 23.34
N SER A 139 8.84 -2.39 23.43
CA SER A 139 9.53 -1.79 22.29
C SER A 139 9.75 -2.85 21.20
N PHE A 140 9.55 -2.47 19.94
CA PHE A 140 9.94 -3.30 18.81
C PHE A 140 10.93 -2.58 17.89
N SER A 141 11.63 -3.37 17.09
CA SER A 141 12.47 -2.90 15.99
C SER A 141 11.92 -3.43 14.67
N PHE A 142 11.99 -2.62 13.63
CA PHE A 142 11.54 -3.00 12.29
C PHE A 142 12.40 -2.35 11.23
N SER A 143 12.26 -2.84 9.99
CA SER A 143 12.68 -2.14 8.79
C SER A 143 11.48 -1.99 7.85
N SER A 144 11.51 -0.98 7.01
CA SER A 144 10.43 -0.75 6.05
C SER A 144 10.95 -0.20 4.73
N ALA A 145 10.23 -0.48 3.66
CA ALA A 145 10.46 0.13 2.35
C ALA A 145 9.16 0.19 1.53
N LEU A 146 9.08 1.18 0.63
CA LEU A 146 8.13 1.20 -0.47
C LEU A 146 8.87 0.70 -1.72
N HIS A 147 8.55 -0.50 -2.19
CA HIS A 147 9.33 -1.19 -3.21
C HIS A 147 8.86 -0.82 -4.63
N THR A 148 8.98 0.45 -4.99
CA THR A 148 8.41 1.01 -6.23
C THR A 148 8.98 0.40 -7.50
N TYR A 149 8.09 0.00 -8.41
CA TYR A 149 8.39 -0.42 -9.77
C TYR A 149 8.03 0.72 -10.73
N PHE A 150 9.04 1.36 -11.33
CA PHE A 150 8.88 2.38 -12.37
C PHE A 150 8.89 1.77 -13.77
#